data_AF-A0A354RA28-F1
#
_entry.id   AF-A0A354RA28-F1
#
_cell.length_a   1.000
_cell.length_b   1.000
_cell.length_c   1.000
_cell.angle_alpha   90.00
_cell.angle_beta   90.00
_cell.angle_gamma   90.00
#
_symmetry.space_group_name_H-M   'P 1'
#
loop_
_entity.id
_entity.type
_entity.pdbx_description
1 polymer ?
#
loop_
_entity_poly.entity_id
_entity_poly.type
_entity_poly.pdbx_seq_one_letter_code
_entity_poly.pdbx_strand_id
1 'polypeptide(L)'
;EGNLLSVTYMGGNQNSQTFVGKDTAISYMLDSSGDKTKELGDIVNSLVQLRDGLSNSSPNLYSQEIADAEQGLISMEDNLINKMGELSAKMVRMETVRAHDEDYLLQLDQQISRDLDVDLSEAIMRLTRVSTAYQAAMQVGAQLLNTSLLNYL
;
A
#
# COMPACT_ATOMS: atom_id res chain seq x y z
N GLU A 1 15.04 24.57 34.15
CA GLU A 1 13.98 23.86 33.40
C GLU A 1 13.86 24.49 32.02
N GLY A 2 13.64 23.70 30.98
CA GLY A 2 13.58 24.21 29.59
C GLY A 2 12.14 24.23 29.09
N ASN A 3 11.54 25.41 29.02
CA ASN A 3 10.20 25.59 28.44
C ASN A 3 10.31 25.79 26.92
N LEU A 4 9.41 25.15 26.17
CA LEU A 4 9.30 25.31 24.72
C LEU A 4 8.84 26.74 24.40
N LEU A 5 9.70 27.58 23.81
CA LEU A 5 9.38 28.99 23.53
C LEU A 5 8.60 29.20 22.23
N SER A 6 8.82 28.36 21.23
CA SER A 6 8.14 28.41 19.93
C SER A 6 8.48 27.17 19.12
N VAL A 7 7.68 26.89 18.09
CA VAL A 7 8.03 25.94 17.02
C VAL A 7 8.25 26.66 15.70
N THR A 8 9.28 26.23 14.99
CA THR A 8 9.49 26.62 13.59
C THR A 8 9.02 25.47 12.71
N TYR A 9 8.13 25.74 11.76
CA TYR A 9 7.72 24.75 10.79
C TYR A 9 8.91 24.37 9.89
N MET A 10 9.26 23.08 9.88
CA MET A 10 10.35 22.53 9.07
C MET A 10 9.86 21.52 8.01
N GLY A 11 8.55 21.49 7.72
CA GLY A 11 8.00 20.57 6.74
C GLY A 11 8.26 21.01 5.29
N GLY A 12 8.08 20.08 4.36
CA GLY A 12 8.28 20.33 2.94
C GLY A 12 7.12 21.10 2.29
N ASN A 13 7.34 21.53 1.04
CA ASN A 13 6.35 22.18 0.17
C ASN A 13 5.82 21.25 -0.94
N GLN A 14 6.19 19.96 -0.88
CA GLN A 14 5.83 18.92 -1.82
C GLN A 14 5.44 17.65 -1.08
N ASN A 15 4.48 16.92 -1.64
CA ASN A 15 3.97 15.69 -1.05
C ASN A 15 4.96 14.54 -1.24
N SER A 16 5.17 13.75 -0.19
CA SER A 16 5.85 12.46 -0.30
C SER A 16 4.95 11.48 -1.07
N GLN A 17 5.53 10.78 -2.03
CA GLN A 17 4.83 9.78 -2.84
C GLN A 17 5.56 8.45 -2.77
N THR A 18 4.79 7.37 -2.63
CA THR A 18 5.26 6.00 -2.82
C THR A 18 4.46 5.36 -3.95
N PHE A 19 5.07 4.43 -4.67
CA PHE A 19 4.39 3.68 -5.72
C PHE A 19 3.94 2.33 -5.18
N VAL A 20 2.69 1.97 -5.45
CA VAL A 20 2.13 0.66 -5.18
C VAL A 20 1.78 0.00 -6.52
N GLY A 21 2.21 -1.24 -6.69
CA GLY A 21 2.14 -1.93 -7.98
C GLY A 21 3.01 -1.27 -9.06
N LYS A 22 2.57 -1.38 -10.32
CA LYS A 22 3.36 -0.91 -11.47
C LYS A 22 3.20 0.60 -11.76
N ASP A 23 2.04 1.20 -11.51
CA ASP A 23 1.75 2.59 -11.94
C ASP A 23 0.92 3.43 -10.94
N THR A 24 0.67 2.98 -9.70
CA THR A 24 -0.19 3.73 -8.76
C THR A 24 0.63 4.51 -7.73
N ALA A 25 0.73 5.82 -7.89
CA ALA A 25 1.31 6.70 -6.86
C ALA A 25 0.31 6.96 -5.73
N ILE A 26 0.76 6.79 -4.48
CA ILE A 26 0.01 7.05 -3.25
C ILE A 26 0.83 7.97 -2.35
N SER A 27 0.18 9.00 -1.80
CA SER A 27 0.74 9.83 -0.73
C SER A 27 0.15 9.38 0.59
N TYR A 28 1.01 9.07 1.55
CA TYR A 28 0.60 8.66 2.91
C TYR A 28 0.70 9.76 3.95
N MET A 29 1.29 10.89 3.58
CA MET A 29 1.35 12.09 4.42
C MET A 29 0.23 13.06 4.04
N LEU A 30 -0.05 14.00 4.94
CA LEU A 30 -0.86 15.18 4.68
C LEU A 30 -0.31 15.95 3.47
N ASP A 31 -1.22 16.60 2.75
CA ASP A 31 -0.88 17.49 1.64
C ASP A 31 -0.12 18.71 2.18
N SER A 32 1.18 18.74 1.91
CA SER A 32 2.11 19.80 2.26
C SER A 32 2.32 20.79 1.10
N SER A 33 1.64 20.58 -0.03
CA SER A 33 1.77 21.47 -1.19
C SER A 33 1.41 22.91 -0.82
N GLY A 34 2.27 23.85 -1.20
CA GLY A 34 2.06 25.27 -0.92
C GLY A 34 1.93 25.58 0.57
N ASP A 35 2.74 24.93 1.41
CA ASP A 35 2.79 25.15 2.88
C ASP A 35 1.49 24.83 3.62
N LYS A 36 0.62 24.01 3.03
CA LYS A 36 -0.67 23.61 3.62
C LYS A 36 -0.58 22.92 4.98
N THR A 37 0.59 22.45 5.41
CA THR A 37 0.82 21.88 6.74
C THR A 37 1.51 22.83 7.71
N LYS A 38 1.87 24.05 7.27
CA LYS A 38 2.49 25.08 8.11
C LYS A 38 1.58 25.53 9.25
N GLU A 39 0.27 25.58 8.98
CA GLU A 39 -0.78 25.92 9.95
C GLU A 39 -0.72 25.03 11.21
N LEU A 40 -0.25 23.78 11.11
CA LEU A 40 -0.08 22.90 12.27
C LEU A 40 1.00 23.42 13.23
N GLY A 41 2.04 24.08 12.70
CA GLY A 41 3.04 24.76 13.51
C GLY A 41 2.47 26.02 14.17
N ASP A 42 1.61 26.74 13.46
CA ASP A 42 0.95 27.95 13.99
C ASP A 42 0.01 27.59 15.17
N ILE A 43 -0.72 26.46 15.09
CA ILE A 43 -1.53 25.93 16.21
C ILE A 43 -0.66 25.72 17.45
N VAL A 44 0.49 25.05 17.30
CA VAL A 44 1.39 24.79 18.44
C VAL A 44 1.95 26.10 19.00
N ASN A 45 2.25 27.08 18.16
CA ASN A 45 2.67 28.41 18.60
C ASN A 45 1.55 29.13 19.38
N SER A 46 0.28 29.04 18.95
CA SER A 46 -0.84 29.59 19.70
C SER A 46 -1.09 28.86 21.04
N LEU A 47 -0.85 27.55 21.11
CA LEU A 47 -0.87 26.82 22.39
C LEU A 47 0.26 27.27 23.34
N VAL A 48 1.45 27.57 22.79
CA VAL A 48 2.56 28.15 23.55
C VAL A 48 2.22 29.54 24.06
N GLN A 49 1.63 30.39 23.22
CA GLN A 49 1.15 31.73 23.63
C GLN A 49 0.09 31.65 24.72
N LEU A 50 -0.89 30.73 24.58
CA LEU A 50 -1.91 30.51 25.59
C LEU A 50 -1.30 30.07 26.92
N ARG A 51 -0.36 29.10 26.90
CA ARG A 51 0.37 28.65 28.09
C ARG A 51 1.12 29.82 28.75
N ASP A 52 1.85 30.60 27.96
CA ASP A 52 2.66 31.69 28.48
C ASP A 52 1.79 32.81 29.07
N GLY A 53 0.68 33.15 28.39
CA GLY A 53 -0.33 34.08 28.91
C GLY A 53 -0.95 33.60 30.22
N LEU A 54 -1.30 32.31 30.33
CA LEU A 54 -1.80 31.70 31.58
C LEU A 54 -0.77 31.68 32.71
N SER A 55 0.52 31.64 32.38
CA SER A 55 1.62 31.65 33.36
C SER A 55 2.04 33.06 33.81
N ASN A 56 1.59 34.10 33.09
CA ASN A 56 1.95 35.48 33.37
C ASN A 56 1.11 36.05 34.52
N SER A 57 1.75 36.75 35.46
CA SER A 57 1.14 37.27 36.69
C SER A 57 0.60 38.70 36.54
N SER A 58 0.71 39.32 35.35
CA SER A 58 0.40 40.74 35.12
C SER A 58 -1.05 40.96 34.68
N PRO A 59 -1.94 41.56 35.51
CA PRO A 59 -3.39 41.53 35.32
C PRO A 59 -3.93 42.18 34.03
N ASN A 60 -3.22 43.17 33.47
CA ASN A 60 -3.72 43.95 32.33
C ASN A 60 -3.29 43.41 30.95
N LEU A 61 -2.24 42.59 30.89
CA LEU A 61 -1.78 41.94 29.65
C LEU A 61 -2.34 40.51 29.54
N TYR A 62 -2.61 39.89 30.70
CA TYR A 62 -3.20 38.56 30.84
C TYR A 62 -4.47 38.35 30.01
N SER A 63 -5.43 39.29 30.05
CA SER A 63 -6.72 39.09 29.39
C SER A 63 -6.67 39.18 27.87
N GLN A 64 -5.77 40.00 27.31
CA GLN A 64 -5.68 40.18 25.86
C GLN A 64 -4.89 39.05 25.20
N GLU A 65 -3.73 38.67 25.76
CA GLU A 65 -2.90 37.58 25.22
C GLU A 65 -3.66 36.24 25.20
N ILE A 66 -4.45 35.97 26.25
CA ILE A 66 -5.29 34.77 26.33
C ILE A 66 -6.43 34.84 25.31
N ALA A 67 -7.12 35.99 25.20
CA ALA A 67 -8.23 36.14 24.26
C ALA A 67 -7.76 36.00 22.79
N ASP A 68 -6.61 36.57 22.45
CA ASP A 68 -6.05 36.47 21.10
C ASP A 68 -5.60 35.03 20.78
N ALA A 69 -4.98 34.35 21.75
CA ALA A 69 -4.59 32.95 21.58
C ALA A 69 -5.81 32.02 21.47
N GLU A 70 -6.86 32.22 22.28
CA GLU A 70 -8.10 31.46 22.22
C GLU A 70 -8.82 31.67 20.88
N GLN A 71 -8.96 32.92 20.44
CA GLN A 71 -9.57 33.24 19.15
C GLN A 71 -8.77 32.65 17.98
N GLY A 72 -7.44 32.66 18.07
CA GLY A 72 -6.55 31.99 17.12
C GLY A 72 -6.80 30.48 17.07
N LEU A 73 -6.84 29.80 18.22
CA LEU A 73 -7.08 28.37 18.29
C LEU A 73 -8.45 27.97 17.75
N ILE A 74 -9.49 28.72 18.08
CA ILE A 74 -10.85 28.49 17.54
C ILE A 74 -10.84 28.65 16.01
N SER A 75 -10.17 29.68 15.49
CA SER A 75 -10.09 29.89 14.03
C SER A 75 -9.31 28.79 13.30
N MET A 76 -8.44 28.05 14.00
CA MET A 76 -7.63 26.96 13.45
C MET A 76 -8.24 25.58 13.68
N GLU A 77 -9.29 25.45 14.49
CA GLU A 77 -9.96 24.19 14.80
C GLU A 77 -10.46 23.49 13.52
N ASP A 78 -11.18 24.23 12.67
CA ASP A 78 -11.69 23.71 11.40
C ASP A 78 -10.56 23.19 10.49
N ASN A 79 -9.41 23.88 10.49
CA ASN A 79 -8.26 23.46 9.71
C ASN A 79 -7.68 22.13 10.24
N LEU A 80 -7.55 21.99 11.56
CA LEU A 80 -7.11 20.74 12.17
C LEU A 80 -8.06 19.58 11.84
N ILE A 81 -9.37 19.80 11.95
CA ILE A 81 -10.40 18.82 11.60
C ILE A 81 -10.29 18.42 10.12
N ASN A 82 -10.10 19.39 9.23
CA ASN A 82 -9.91 19.14 7.81
C ASN A 82 -8.67 18.29 7.54
N LYS A 83 -7.54 18.56 8.22
CA LYS A 83 -6.32 17.73 8.12
C LYS A 83 -6.52 16.32 8.65
N MET A 84 -7.24 16.15 9.77
CA MET A 84 -7.61 14.83 10.29
C MET A 84 -8.51 14.07 9.30
N GLY A 85 -9.47 14.74 8.67
CA GLY A 85 -10.31 14.17 7.63
C GLY A 85 -9.52 13.75 6.40
N GLU A 86 -8.57 14.58 5.96
CA GLU A 86 -7.66 14.26 4.86
C GLU A 86 -6.82 13.01 5.16
N LEU A 87 -6.21 12.95 6.36
CA LEU A 87 -5.43 11.80 6.79
C LEU A 87 -6.30 10.53 6.85
N SER A 88 -7.50 10.64 7.40
CA SER A 88 -8.44 9.52 7.51
C SER A 88 -8.84 8.97 6.14
N ALA A 89 -9.13 9.86 5.18
CA ALA A 89 -9.43 9.45 3.80
C ALA A 89 -8.24 8.73 3.15
N LYS A 90 -7.00 9.19 3.39
CA LYS A 90 -5.78 8.50 2.92
C LYS A 90 -5.61 7.13 3.57
N MET A 91 -5.88 6.99 4.87
CA MET A 91 -5.82 5.69 5.57
C MET A 91 -6.83 4.69 4.97
N VAL A 92 -8.08 5.11 4.75
CA VAL A 92 -9.10 4.26 4.11
C VAL A 92 -8.67 3.83 2.71
N ARG A 93 -8.10 4.74 1.93
CA ARG A 93 -7.58 4.41 0.60
C ARG A 93 -6.43 3.40 0.68
N MET A 94 -5.51 3.51 1.64
CA MET A 94 -4.44 2.52 1.84
C MET A 94 -4.97 1.16 2.21
N GLU A 95 -5.94 1.09 3.13
CA GLU A 95 -6.57 -0.18 3.51
C GLU A 95 -7.25 -0.83 2.31
N THR A 96 -7.93 -0.04 1.48
CA THR A 96 -8.57 -0.52 0.24
C THR A 96 -7.54 -1.06 -0.75
N VAL A 97 -6.44 -0.34 -0.96
CA VAL A 97 -5.35 -0.79 -1.85
C VAL A 97 -4.71 -2.07 -1.33
N ARG A 98 -4.45 -2.14 -0.02
CA ARG A 98 -3.90 -3.34 0.61
C ARG A 98 -4.81 -4.55 0.44
N ALA A 99 -6.10 -4.41 0.72
CA ALA A 99 -7.06 -5.51 0.54
C ALA A 99 -7.12 -5.97 -0.94
N HIS A 100 -7.09 -5.03 -1.87
CA HIS A 100 -7.03 -5.34 -3.30
C HIS A 100 -5.73 -6.08 -3.69
N ASP A 101 -4.58 -5.66 -3.16
CA ASP A 101 -3.30 -6.31 -3.43
C ASP A 101 -3.25 -7.73 -2.84
N GLU A 102 -3.80 -7.95 -1.64
CA GLU A 102 -3.91 -9.29 -1.04
C GLU A 102 -4.80 -10.22 -1.90
N ASP A 103 -5.96 -9.73 -2.37
CA ASP A 103 -6.83 -10.48 -3.29
C ASP A 103 -6.15 -10.77 -4.63
N TYR A 104 -5.42 -9.79 -5.16
CA TYR A 104 -4.70 -9.93 -6.43
C TYR A 104 -3.58 -10.97 -6.33
N LEU A 105 -2.83 -10.99 -5.23
CA LEU A 105 -1.81 -12.02 -4.98
C LEU A 105 -2.42 -13.42 -4.90
N LEU A 106 -3.54 -13.59 -4.20
CA LEU A 106 -4.26 -14.88 -4.14
C LEU A 106 -4.72 -15.35 -5.52
N GLN A 107 -5.21 -14.43 -6.37
CA GLN A 107 -5.61 -14.75 -7.74
C GLN A 107 -4.42 -15.14 -8.61
N LEU A 108 -3.29 -14.44 -8.49
CA LEU A 108 -2.06 -14.79 -9.19
C LEU A 108 -1.56 -16.18 -8.79
N ASP A 109 -1.54 -16.49 -7.49
CA ASP A 109 -1.13 -17.82 -7.00
C ASP A 109 -2.02 -18.93 -7.56
N GLN A 110 -3.35 -18.69 -7.63
CA GLN A 110 -4.28 -19.64 -8.24
C GLN A 110 -4.11 -19.79 -9.75
N GLN A 111 -3.73 -18.73 -10.47
CA GLN A 111 -3.47 -18.79 -11.91
C GLN A 111 -2.17 -19.57 -12.17
N ILE A 112 -1.10 -19.22 -11.46
CA ILE A 112 0.20 -19.91 -11.57
C ILE A 112 0.05 -21.40 -11.28
N SER A 113 -0.69 -21.76 -10.22
CA SER A 113 -0.96 -23.16 -9.87
C SER A 113 -1.71 -23.90 -10.98
N ARG A 114 -2.76 -23.29 -11.54
CA ARG A 114 -3.53 -23.87 -12.66
C ARG A 114 -2.68 -24.07 -13.91
N ASP A 115 -1.89 -23.07 -14.30
CA ASP A 115 -1.04 -23.15 -15.49
C ASP A 115 0.04 -24.23 -15.32
N LEU A 116 0.66 -24.31 -14.14
CA LEU A 116 1.64 -25.36 -13.82
C LEU A 116 1.02 -26.77 -13.89
N ASP A 117 -0.16 -26.96 -13.33
CA ASP A 117 -0.88 -28.24 -13.35
C ASP A 117 -1.27 -28.66 -14.77
N VAL A 118 -1.66 -27.70 -15.61
CA VAL A 118 -1.98 -27.93 -17.03
C VAL A 118 -0.74 -28.40 -17.79
N ASP A 119 0.41 -27.75 -17.60
CA ASP A 119 1.67 -28.10 -18.26
C ASP A 119 2.16 -29.51 -17.85
N LEU A 120 2.06 -29.85 -16.56
CA LEU A 120 2.40 -31.19 -16.06
C LEU A 120 1.47 -32.26 -16.66
N SER A 121 0.16 -31.98 -16.70
CA SER A 121 -0.82 -32.88 -17.31
C SER A 121 -0.54 -33.09 -18.80
N GLU A 122 -0.19 -32.03 -19.54
CA GLU A 122 0.17 -32.14 -20.95
C GLU A 122 1.43 -32.99 -21.16
N ALA A 123 2.46 -32.81 -20.33
CA ALA A 123 3.68 -33.61 -20.40
C ALA A 123 3.40 -35.10 -20.15
N ILE A 124 2.58 -35.44 -19.15
CA ILE A 124 2.16 -36.83 -18.86
C ILE A 124 1.37 -37.41 -20.04
N MET A 125 0.45 -36.66 -20.63
CA MET A 125 -0.31 -37.10 -21.79
C MET A 125 0.59 -37.38 -23.00
N ARG A 126 1.55 -36.49 -23.27
CA ARG A 126 2.56 -36.70 -24.34
C ARG A 126 3.38 -37.96 -24.09
N LEU A 127 3.87 -38.15 -22.86
CA LEU A 127 4.61 -39.35 -22.48
C LEU A 127 3.77 -40.63 -22.65
N THR A 128 2.52 -40.60 -22.21
CA THR A 128 1.59 -41.74 -22.33
C THR A 128 1.35 -42.10 -23.78
N ARG A 129 1.09 -41.10 -24.65
CA ARG A 129 0.93 -41.33 -26.10
C ARG A 129 2.16 -41.97 -26.72
N VAL A 130 3.36 -41.48 -26.38
CA VAL A 130 4.62 -42.06 -26.88
C VAL A 130 4.78 -43.50 -26.39
N SER A 131 4.51 -43.78 -25.11
CA SER A 131 4.58 -45.12 -24.53
C SER A 131 3.58 -46.09 -25.20
N THR A 132 2.32 -45.68 -25.37
CA THR A 132 1.29 -46.49 -26.03
C THR A 132 1.63 -46.74 -27.51
N ALA A 133 2.10 -45.72 -28.23
CA ALA A 133 2.55 -45.89 -29.62
C ALA A 133 3.74 -46.86 -29.72
N TYR A 134 4.69 -46.77 -28.79
CA TYR A 134 5.83 -47.69 -28.72
C TYR A 134 5.39 -49.13 -28.42
N GLN A 135 4.47 -49.34 -27.48
CA GLN A 135 3.89 -50.65 -27.18
C GLN A 135 3.16 -51.25 -28.40
N ALA A 136 2.36 -50.45 -29.11
CA ALA A 136 1.70 -50.88 -30.33
C ALA A 136 2.72 -51.26 -31.42
N ALA A 137 3.76 -50.45 -31.62
CA ALA A 137 4.84 -50.75 -32.55
C ALA A 137 5.58 -52.05 -32.20
N MET A 138 5.86 -52.31 -30.93
CA MET A 138 6.41 -53.59 -30.46
C MET A 138 5.49 -54.77 -30.76
N GLN A 139 4.19 -54.65 -30.52
CA GLN A 139 3.21 -55.71 -30.78
C GLN A 139 3.12 -56.04 -32.28
N VAL A 140 3.09 -55.00 -33.12
CA VAL A 140 3.12 -55.15 -34.59
C VAL A 140 4.44 -55.77 -35.04
N GLY A 141 5.57 -55.32 -34.49
CA GLY A 141 6.89 -55.89 -34.77
C GLY A 141 6.98 -57.37 -34.39
N ALA A 142 6.46 -57.75 -33.22
CA ALA A 142 6.41 -59.14 -32.78
C ALA A 142 5.52 -60.01 -33.69
N GLN A 143 4.38 -59.50 -34.17
CA GLN A 143 3.54 -60.20 -35.14
C GLN A 143 4.24 -60.40 -36.48
N LEU A 144 4.95 -59.38 -36.99
CA LEU A 144 5.75 -59.47 -38.21
C LEU A 144 6.88 -60.48 -38.07
N LEU A 145 7.59 -60.47 -36.95
CA LEU A 145 8.67 -61.44 -36.69
C LEU A 145 8.13 -62.88 -36.54
N ASN A 146 6.99 -63.07 -35.89
CA ASN A 146 6.37 -64.38 -35.73
C ASN A 146 5.89 -64.95 -37.07
N THR A 147 5.22 -64.15 -37.90
CA THR A 147 4.82 -64.56 -39.26
C THR A 147 6.01 -64.79 -40.20
N SER A 148 7.07 -63.98 -40.09
CA SER A 148 8.29 -64.17 -40.89
C SER A 148 9.03 -65.48 -40.57
N LEU A 149 9.05 -65.90 -39.30
CA LEU A 149 9.69 -67.16 -38.90
C LEU A 149 8.84 -68.38 -39.27
N LEU A 150 7.50 -68.27 -39.26
CA LEU A 150 6.57 -69.33 -39.67
C LEU A 150 6.53 -69.57 -41.18
N ASN A 151 6.93 -68.59 -41.99
CA ASN A 151 7.05 -68.71 -43.45
C ASN A 151 8.43 -69.19 -43.92
N TYR A 152 9.40 -69.39 -43.00
CA TYR A 152 10.76 -69.81 -43.31
C TYR A 152 11.02 -71.31 -43.00
N LEU A 153 10.05 -72.01 -42.40
CA LEU A 153 10.02 -73.47 -42.23
C LEU A 153 9.02 -74.09 -43.20
#